data_AF-A0AAD6DZV3-F1
#
_entry.id   AF-A0AAD6DZV3-F1
#
_cell.length_a   1.000
_cell.length_b   1.000
_cell.length_c   1.000
_cell.angle_alpha   90.00
_cell.angle_beta   90.00
_cell.angle_gamma   90.00
#
_symmetry.space_group_name_H-M   'P 1'
#
loop_
_entity.id
_entity.type
_entity.pdbx_description
1 polymer ?
#
loop_
_entity_poly.entity_id
_entity_poly.type
_entity_poly.pdbx_seq_one_letter_code
_entity_poly.pdbx_strand_id
1 'polypeptide(L)'
;MKPALYLLGTSSVFYNGQGSDSSLNATIVQPTQRQIVQFVKAGNQNAKEDPHVPLYHGQAQVLSLGDDGVHIKPTLTNIDRCTYEHKVEF
;
A
#
# COMPACT_ATOMS: atom_id res chain seq x y z
N MET A 1 -11.73 -10.89 -3.27
CA MET A 1 -10.49 -10.20 -3.69
C MET A 1 -9.56 -11.26 -4.27
N LYS A 2 -9.12 -11.12 -5.52
CA LYS A 2 -8.10 -12.03 -6.08
C LYS A 2 -6.73 -11.65 -5.50
N PRO A 3 -5.87 -12.61 -5.13
CA PRO A 3 -4.55 -12.29 -4.62
C PRO A 3 -3.73 -11.56 -5.68
N ALA A 4 -3.00 -10.53 -5.26
CA ALA A 4 -1.99 -9.94 -6.12
C ALA A 4 -0.88 -10.98 -6.38
N LEU A 5 -0.49 -11.14 -7.63
CA LEU A 5 0.68 -11.95 -7.98
C LEU A 5 1.95 -11.27 -7.45
N TYR A 6 2.93 -12.09 -7.07
CA TYR A 6 4.25 -11.63 -6.65
C TYR A 6 4.83 -10.63 -7.67
N LEU A 7 5.40 -9.53 -7.18
CA LEU A 7 5.98 -8.40 -7.95
C LEU A 7 5.01 -7.45 -8.67
N LEU A 8 3.68 -7.61 -8.58
CA LEU A 8 2.75 -6.64 -9.17
C LEU A 8 2.86 -5.23 -8.56
N GLY A 9 3.35 -5.10 -7.33
CA GLY A 9 3.58 -3.81 -6.69
C GLY A 9 4.74 -3.00 -7.28
N THR A 10 5.67 -3.62 -8.00
CA THR A 10 6.89 -2.97 -8.49
C THR A 10 6.60 -1.84 -9.47
N SER A 11 5.63 -2.04 -10.37
CA SER A 11 5.22 -1.03 -11.36
C SER A 11 4.55 0.19 -10.71
N SER A 12 3.85 -0.02 -9.59
CA SER A 12 3.20 1.06 -8.83
C SER A 12 4.18 1.89 -8.01
N VAL A 13 5.33 1.32 -7.65
CA VAL A 13 6.38 2.01 -6.88
C VAL A 13 7.38 2.70 -7.81
N PHE A 14 7.87 2.02 -8.84
CA PHE A 14 9.06 2.44 -9.60
C PHE A 14 8.78 3.08 -10.96
N TYR A 15 7.52 3.42 -11.27
CA TYR A 15 7.07 3.96 -12.56
C TYR A 15 7.22 2.98 -13.73
N ASN A 16 6.12 2.64 -14.39
CA ASN A 16 6.09 1.59 -15.42
C ASN A 16 6.32 2.10 -16.86
N GLY A 17 6.97 3.26 -17.04
CA GLY A 17 7.31 3.80 -18.36
C GLY A 17 6.12 4.28 -19.19
N GLN A 18 6.40 4.66 -20.45
CA GLN A 18 5.37 4.95 -21.46
C GLN A 18 4.62 3.65 -21.80
N GLY A 19 3.31 3.60 -21.53
CA GLY A 19 2.46 2.44 -21.81
C GLY A 19 1.59 1.98 -20.63
N SER A 20 1.81 2.53 -19.43
CA SER A 20 0.93 2.35 -18.28
C SER A 20 -0.47 2.93 -18.55
N ASP A 21 -1.52 2.19 -18.17
CA ASP A 21 -2.89 2.67 -18.19
C ASP A 21 -3.02 4.02 -17.44
N SER A 22 -3.61 5.02 -18.11
CA SER A 22 -3.73 6.38 -17.57
C SER A 22 -4.61 6.43 -16.33
N SER A 23 -5.62 5.56 -16.24
CA SER A 23 -6.46 5.43 -15.04
C SER A 23 -5.64 4.86 -13.89
N LEU A 24 -4.92 3.76 -14.09
CA LEU A 24 -4.09 3.14 -13.06
C LEU A 24 -3.01 4.09 -12.53
N ASN A 25 -2.44 4.91 -13.42
CA ASN A 25 -1.49 5.95 -13.04
C ASN A 25 -2.08 6.98 -12.08
N ALA A 26 -3.28 7.48 -12.37
CA ALA A 26 -3.94 8.48 -11.55
C ALA A 26 -4.45 7.91 -10.22
N THR A 27 -5.01 6.70 -10.23
CA THR A 27 -5.69 6.14 -9.06
C THR A 27 -4.74 5.42 -8.09
N ILE A 28 -3.60 4.89 -8.56
CA ILE A 28 -2.71 4.05 -7.76
C ILE A 28 -1.27 4.56 -7.76
N VAL A 29 -0.67 4.75 -8.93
CA VAL A 29 0.78 5.04 -9.05
C VAL A 29 1.13 6.40 -8.46
N GLN A 30 0.47 7.47 -8.90
CA GLN A 30 0.77 8.82 -8.45
C GLN A 30 0.56 9.00 -6.94
N PRO A 31 -0.57 8.55 -6.33
CA PRO A 31 -0.74 8.60 -4.88
C PRO A 31 0.34 7.80 -4.12
N THR A 32 0.66 6.59 -4.60
CA THR A 32 1.68 5.74 -3.96
C THR A 32 3.06 6.40 -3.98
N GLN A 33 3.49 6.89 -5.14
CA GLN A 33 4.78 7.54 -5.29
C GLN A 33 4.87 8.83 -4.49
N ARG A 34 3.80 9.63 -4.43
CA ARG A 34 3.76 10.85 -3.63
C ARG A 34 3.93 10.56 -2.14
N GLN A 35 3.26 9.55 -1.61
CA GLN A 35 3.42 9.12 -0.22
C GLN A 35 4.84 8.61 0.08
N ILE A 36 5.43 7.82 -0.83
CA ILE A 36 6.83 7.35 -0.70
C ILE A 36 7.79 8.54 -0.69
N VAL A 37 7.68 9.45 -1.65
CA VAL A 37 8.53 10.64 -1.73
C VAL A 37 8.39 11.47 -0.46
N GLN A 38 7.17 11.61 0.07
CA GLN A 38 6.94 12.42 1.25
C GLN A 38 7.46 11.77 2.53
N PHE A 39 7.36 10.44 2.63
CA PHE A 39 8.03 9.69 3.69
C PHE A 39 9.55 9.91 3.67
N VAL A 40 10.18 9.81 2.50
CA VAL A 40 11.63 10.01 2.35
C VAL A 40 12.04 11.44 2.74
N LYS A 41 11.22 12.44 2.39
CA LYS A 41 11.55 13.85 2.64
C LYS A 41 11.28 14.30 4.07
N ALA A 42 10.20 13.82 4.69
CA ALA A 42 9.67 14.37 5.93
C ALA A 42 9.57 13.35 7.08
N GLY A 43 9.90 12.07 6.84
CA GLY A 43 9.68 10.99 7.80
C GLY A 43 8.19 10.68 8.03
N ASN A 44 7.29 11.29 7.26
CA ASN A 44 5.85 11.15 7.36
C ASN A 44 5.28 11.11 5.94
N GLN A 45 4.57 10.02 5.59
CA GLN A 45 4.02 9.82 4.25
C GLN A 45 2.74 10.63 3.97
N ASN A 46 2.13 11.21 5.01
CA ASN A 46 0.88 11.92 4.90
C ASN A 46 1.07 13.23 4.12
N ALA A 47 0.53 13.27 2.91
CA ALA A 47 0.45 14.46 2.06
C ALA A 47 -0.99 14.99 2.01
N LYS A 48 -1.13 16.28 1.68
CA LYS A 48 -2.44 16.88 1.40
C LYS A 48 -3.07 16.14 0.19
N GLU A 49 -4.35 15.79 0.28
CA GLU A 49 -5.16 15.08 -0.74
C GLU A 49 -4.94 13.55 -0.83
N ASP A 50 -3.96 12.98 -0.14
CA ASP A 50 -3.78 11.53 -0.08
C ASP A 50 -4.45 10.92 1.18
N PRO A 51 -4.81 9.63 1.18
CA PRO A 51 -5.34 8.95 2.35
C PRO A 51 -4.41 9.08 3.57
N HIS A 52 -4.99 9.42 4.71
CA HIS A 52 -4.21 9.59 5.94
C HIS A 52 -3.84 8.23 6.56
N VAL A 53 -2.56 7.88 6.54
CA VAL A 53 -2.05 6.68 7.18
C VAL A 53 -1.73 6.98 8.65
N PRO A 54 -2.44 6.37 9.62
CA PRO A 54 -2.16 6.58 11.03
C PRO A 54 -0.86 5.89 11.45
N LEU A 55 -0.26 6.39 12.54
CA LEU A 55 0.83 5.70 13.20
C LEU A 55 0.37 4.36 13.77
N TYR A 56 1.26 3.36 13.70
CA TYR A 56 0.98 2.03 14.25
C TYR A 56 1.03 2.04 15.78
N HIS A 57 -0.11 1.75 16.41
CA HIS A 57 -0.25 1.66 17.87
C HIS A 57 -0.84 0.29 18.29
N GLY A 58 -0.37 -0.80 17.68
CA GLY A 58 -0.84 -2.17 17.99
C GLY A 58 -2.10 -2.61 17.23
N GLN A 59 -2.82 -1.67 16.62
CA GLN A 59 -3.78 -1.95 15.55
C GLN A 59 -3.18 -1.48 14.23
N ALA A 60 -2.93 -2.42 13.32
CA ALA A 60 -2.40 -2.07 12.01
C ALA A 60 -3.54 -1.67 11.09
N GLN A 61 -3.48 -0.44 10.60
CA GLN A 61 -4.16 -0.02 9.40
C GLN A 61 -3.13 -0.01 8.28
N VAL A 62 -3.52 -0.52 7.12
CA VAL A 62 -2.64 -0.65 5.96
C VAL A 62 -3.11 0.27 4.86
N LEU A 63 -2.14 0.87 4.17
CA LEU A 63 -2.36 1.49 2.88
C LEU A 63 -2.63 0.36 1.86
N SER A 64 -3.88 0.23 1.46
CA SER A 64 -4.34 -0.76 0.49
C SER A 64 -4.38 -0.14 -0.91
N LEU A 65 -3.75 -0.82 -1.86
CA LEU A 65 -3.75 -0.47 -3.27
C LEU A 65 -4.71 -1.44 -3.99
N GLY A 66 -5.69 -0.91 -4.71
CA GLY A 66 -6.66 -1.71 -5.46
C GLY A 66 -7.21 -0.96 -6.65
N ASP A 67 -8.06 -1.63 -7.44
CA ASP A 67 -8.72 -1.04 -8.62
C ASP A 67 -9.60 0.17 -8.26
N ASP A 68 -10.08 0.23 -7.01
CA ASP A 68 -10.82 1.35 -6.41
C ASP A 68 -9.91 2.51 -5.97
N GLY A 69 -8.59 2.38 -6.13
CA GLY A 69 -7.58 3.37 -5.77
C GLY A 69 -6.80 3.01 -4.51
N VAL A 70 -6.27 4.04 -3.85
CA VAL A 70 -5.50 3.91 -2.62
C VAL A 70 -6.39 4.24 -1.42
N HIS A 71 -6.47 3.31 -0.46
CA HIS A 71 -7.38 3.40 0.68
C HIS A 71 -6.69 2.96 1.97
N ILE A 72 -7.19 3.43 3.11
CA ILE A 72 -6.81 2.88 4.42
C ILE A 72 -7.79 1.78 4.78
N LYS A 73 -7.28 0.57 4.99
CA LYS A 73 -8.09 -0.59 5.39
C LYS A 73 -7.52 -1.21 6.67
N PRO A 74 -8.35 -1.84 7.53
CA PRO A 74 -7.84 -2.65 8.62
C PRO A 74 -6.88 -3.71 8.09
N THR A 75 -5.80 -4.00 8.82
CA THR A 75 -4.89 -5.04 8.37
C THR A 75 -5.57 -6.41 8.39
N LEU A 76 -5.22 -7.24 7.41
CA LEU A 76 -5.47 -8.69 7.45
C LEU A 76 -4.24 -9.46 7.93
N THR A 77 -3.14 -8.78 8.28
CA THR A 77 -1.89 -9.40 8.74
C THR A 77 -1.85 -9.66 10.24
N ASN A 78 -2.88 -9.24 10.98
CA ASN A 78 -3.05 -9.51 12.42
C ASN A 78 -4.31 -10.34 12.68
N ILE A 79 -4.60 -11.29 11.79
CA ILE A 79 -5.67 -12.27 11.94
C ILE A 79 -5.11 -13.57 12.54
N ASP A 80 -5.98 -14.40 13.09
CA ASP A 80 -5.62 -15.67 13.74
C ASP A 80 -4.70 -16.54 12.89
N ARG A 81 -4.88 -16.51 11.57
CA ARG A 81 -4.02 -17.21 10.61
C ARG A 81 -2.56 -16.76 10.66
N CYS A 82 -2.29 -15.46 10.68
CA CYS A 82 -0.91 -14.94 10.77
C CYS A 82 -0.31 -15.24 12.14
N THR A 83 -1.13 -15.18 13.20
CA THR A 83 -0.69 -15.57 14.56
C THR A 83 -0.36 -17.06 14.63
N TYR A 84 -1.13 -17.90 13.96
CA TYR A 84 -0.86 -19.34 13.85
C TYR A 84 0.43 -19.59 13.07
N GLU A 85 0.56 -19.03 11.86
CA GLU A 85 1.76 -19.22 11.02
C GLU A 85 3.05 -18.70 11.69
N HIS A 86 2.99 -17.66 12.53
CA HIS A 86 4.14 -17.22 13.34
C HIS A 86 4.48 -18.14 14.52
N LYS A 87 3.56 -19.00 14.96
CA LYS A 87 3.78 -19.93 16.08
C LYS A 87 4.26 -21.30 15.63
N VAL A 88 4.06 -21.65 14.36
CA VAL A 88 4.45 -22.93 13.81
C VAL A 88 5.79 -22.73 13.09
N GLU A 89 6.89 -23.16 13.72
CA GLU A 89 8.17 -23.30 13.01
C GLU A 89 8.00 -24.40 11.96
N PHE A 90 8.33 -24.07 10.70
CA PHE A 90 8.44 -25.03 9.60
C PHE A 90 9.89 -25.47 9.42
#